data_AF-A0A0G4NLZ1-F1
#
_entry.id   AF-A0A0G4NLZ1-F1
#
_cell.length_a   1.000
_cell.length_b   1.000
_cell.length_c   1.000
_cell.angle_alpha   90.00
_cell.angle_beta   90.00
_cell.angle_gamma   90.00
#
_symmetry.space_group_name_H-M   'P 1'
#
loop_
_entity.id
_entity.type
_entity.pdbx_description
1 polymer ?
#
loop_
_entity_poly.entity_id
_entity_poly.type
_entity_poly.pdbx_seq_one_letter_code
_entity_poly.pdbx_strand_id
1 'polypeptide(L)'
;VGGGASETQRIVKTLNDPIKKHLRSVFNSTAGADGRWQQEEIASFLKNVQGDAHDTDAPPKQPGIASTDGLSYDDFLAYMTSASSAITAPPKDQDLSWPLHSYFISSSHNTYLTGNQLYSESSTDAYKNVLLRGCRCIEIDVWDGDDSDSESSISSDEEGTAPAASAPKKKESRLQRLKDKVPNPLARKLKRLSLTGSEAAAKPTCSGTKAPAASSEPSALKKTPSPQLAIVEPRVLHGYTLTKEVSFRDVCVTIRDYAFKTTDTPLIASLEVHCNAEQQSIMVKIMKEVWAELLVPIPDTEPTQLPQPGQLRNKIIVKVKYAPPGSSPGRDTPDQDDETPADGKKAKPSKITQELSDLGFNSRG
;
A
#
# COMPACT_ATOMS: atom_id res chain seq x y z
N VAL A 1 -15.26 8.33 -1.52
CA VAL A 1 -14.85 8.86 -2.84
C VAL A 1 -13.54 8.16 -3.23
N GLY A 2 -13.62 7.10 -4.04
CA GLY A 2 -12.45 6.36 -4.49
C GLY A 2 -12.83 5.63 -5.77
N GLY A 3 -12.41 6.19 -6.91
CA GLY A 3 -12.83 5.74 -8.25
C GLY A 3 -13.48 6.81 -9.12
N GLY A 4 -13.69 8.03 -8.60
CA GLY A 4 -14.09 9.17 -9.42
C GLY A 4 -12.91 9.66 -10.23
N ALA A 5 -12.98 9.45 -11.55
CA ALA A 5 -12.30 10.27 -12.54
C ALA A 5 -12.19 11.72 -12.04
N SER A 6 -10.97 12.22 -11.79
CA SER A 6 -10.74 13.63 -11.46
C SER A 6 -11.53 14.50 -12.43
N GLU A 7 -12.07 15.64 -11.98
CA GLU A 7 -12.86 16.55 -12.82
C GLU A 7 -12.20 16.89 -14.17
N THR A 8 -10.87 16.85 -14.21
CA THR A 8 -10.04 16.96 -15.44
C THR A 8 -10.31 15.89 -16.52
N GLN A 9 -10.91 14.76 -16.18
CA GLN A 9 -11.32 13.71 -17.12
C GLN A 9 -12.72 13.96 -17.74
N ARG A 10 -13.46 14.98 -17.27
CA ARG A 10 -14.79 15.31 -17.80
C ARG A 10 -14.75 16.30 -18.96
N ILE A 11 -13.56 16.83 -19.30
CA ILE A 11 -13.36 17.78 -20.41
C ILE A 11 -12.61 17.07 -21.54
N VAL A 12 -13.14 17.15 -22.75
CA VAL A 12 -12.52 16.59 -23.95
C VAL A 12 -11.61 17.63 -24.59
N LYS A 13 -10.30 17.40 -24.57
CA LYS A 13 -9.32 18.37 -25.11
C LYS A 13 -9.27 18.42 -26.63
N THR A 14 -9.51 17.29 -27.29
CA THR A 14 -9.41 17.17 -28.74
C THR A 14 -10.45 16.21 -29.28
N LEU A 15 -10.99 16.55 -30.44
CA LEU A 15 -11.93 15.70 -31.18
C LEU A 15 -11.29 15.27 -32.50
N ASN A 16 -11.47 14.00 -32.85
CA ASN A 16 -11.06 13.49 -34.16
C ASN A 16 -12.05 13.93 -35.25
N ASP A 17 -11.61 13.91 -36.51
CA ASP A 17 -12.41 14.40 -37.63
C ASP A 17 -13.70 13.60 -37.88
N PRO A 18 -13.75 12.26 -37.72
CA PRO A 18 -15.00 11.50 -37.80
C PRO A 18 -16.04 11.95 -36.76
N ILE A 19 -15.64 12.19 -35.50
CA ILE A 19 -16.54 12.67 -34.46
C ILE A 19 -17.00 14.09 -34.77
N LYS A 20 -16.10 15.00 -35.19
CA LYS A 20 -16.49 16.36 -35.62
C LYS A 20 -17.52 16.33 -36.75
N LYS A 21 -17.32 15.47 -37.75
CA LYS A 21 -18.26 15.29 -38.87
C LYS A 21 -19.63 14.80 -38.38
N HIS A 22 -19.64 13.85 -37.46
CA HIS A 22 -20.88 13.36 -36.85
C HIS A 22 -21.59 14.45 -36.04
N LEU A 23 -20.87 15.17 -35.16
CA LEU A 23 -21.40 16.29 -34.40
C LEU A 23 -21.95 17.41 -35.29
N ARG A 24 -21.29 17.68 -36.43
CA ARG A 24 -21.82 18.62 -37.43
C ARG A 24 -23.11 18.14 -38.07
N SER A 25 -23.24 16.84 -38.33
CA SER A 25 -24.49 16.25 -38.81
C SER A 25 -25.62 16.40 -37.81
N VAL A 26 -25.35 16.21 -36.51
CA VAL A 26 -26.33 16.39 -35.42
C VAL A 26 -26.73 17.86 -35.29
N PHE A 27 -25.76 18.78 -35.34
CA PHE A 27 -26.03 20.21 -35.32
C PHE A 27 -26.94 20.64 -36.48
N ASN A 28 -26.60 20.23 -37.71
CA ASN A 28 -27.35 20.60 -38.91
C ASN A 28 -28.73 19.95 -38.99
N SER A 29 -28.99 18.81 -38.34
CA SER A 29 -30.31 18.17 -38.39
C SER A 29 -31.38 18.90 -37.57
N THR A 30 -30.96 19.82 -36.71
CA THR A 30 -31.83 20.54 -35.77
C THR A 30 -31.66 22.05 -35.84
N ALA A 31 -30.78 22.56 -36.71
CA ALA A 31 -30.57 23.99 -36.90
C ALA A 31 -31.63 24.63 -37.78
N GLY A 32 -32.01 25.85 -37.43
CA GLY A 32 -32.92 26.69 -38.19
C GLY A 32 -32.34 27.14 -39.55
N ALA A 33 -33.15 27.86 -40.33
CA ALA A 33 -32.76 28.34 -41.66
C ALA A 33 -31.56 29.30 -41.67
N ASP A 34 -31.21 29.87 -40.51
CA ASP A 34 -30.07 30.75 -40.27
C ASP A 34 -28.77 29.99 -39.92
N GLY A 35 -28.83 28.66 -39.81
CA GLY A 35 -27.69 27.82 -39.44
C GLY A 35 -27.26 27.96 -37.99
N ARG A 36 -28.16 28.42 -37.10
CA ARG A 36 -27.96 28.52 -35.65
C ARG A 36 -29.05 27.72 -34.93
N TRP A 37 -28.79 27.36 -33.67
CA TRP A 37 -29.86 26.85 -32.80
C TRP A 37 -30.47 27.99 -31.99
N GLN A 38 -31.78 28.15 -32.07
CA GLN A 38 -32.58 29.03 -31.24
C GLN A 38 -32.91 28.35 -29.90
N GLN A 39 -33.50 29.10 -28.97
CA GLN A 39 -33.77 28.62 -27.61
C GLN A 39 -34.64 27.35 -27.58
N GLU A 40 -35.58 27.19 -28.53
CA GLU A 40 -36.45 26.02 -28.66
C GLU A 40 -35.68 24.77 -29.11
N GLU A 41 -34.77 24.92 -30.07
CA GLU A 41 -33.94 23.82 -30.61
C GLU A 41 -32.93 23.35 -29.55
N ILE A 42 -32.33 24.29 -28.82
CA ILE A 42 -31.49 24.01 -27.66
C ILE A 42 -32.26 23.21 -26.60
N ALA A 43 -33.45 23.67 -26.21
CA ALA A 43 -34.27 23.00 -25.21
C ALA A 43 -34.68 21.59 -25.67
N SER A 44 -35.04 21.44 -26.95
CA SER A 44 -35.36 20.15 -27.56
C SER A 44 -34.17 19.20 -27.53
N PHE A 45 -32.96 19.67 -27.88
CA PHE A 45 -31.75 18.85 -27.84
C PHE A 45 -31.41 18.39 -26.41
N LEU A 46 -31.42 19.30 -25.44
CA LEU A 46 -31.11 18.95 -24.05
C LEU A 46 -32.12 17.92 -23.49
N LYS A 47 -33.41 18.10 -23.79
CA LYS A 47 -34.46 17.19 -23.30
C LYS A 47 -34.47 15.84 -24.03
N ASN A 48 -34.46 15.86 -25.36
CA ASN A 48 -34.73 14.66 -26.17
C ASN A 48 -33.45 13.88 -26.52
N VAL A 49 -32.28 14.52 -26.52
CA VAL A 49 -31.00 13.89 -26.86
C VAL A 49 -30.13 13.69 -25.64
N GLN A 50 -29.94 14.72 -24.81
CA GLN A 50 -29.13 14.59 -23.57
C GLN A 50 -29.91 13.92 -22.44
N GLY A 51 -31.24 13.95 -22.50
CA GLY A 51 -32.08 13.41 -21.42
C GLY A 51 -32.03 14.24 -20.14
N ASP A 52 -31.62 15.52 -20.24
CA ASP A 52 -31.60 16.43 -19.11
C ASP A 52 -33.05 16.63 -18.63
N ALA A 53 -33.32 16.20 -17.40
CA ALA A 53 -34.60 16.43 -16.71
C ALA A 53 -34.68 17.89 -16.28
N HIS A 54 -34.80 18.81 -17.23
CA HIS A 54 -34.99 20.22 -16.95
C HIS A 54 -36.46 20.47 -16.58
N ASP A 55 -36.67 21.14 -15.44
CA ASP A 55 -37.97 21.73 -15.10
C ASP A 55 -38.32 22.77 -16.18
N THR A 56 -39.51 22.67 -16.76
CA THR A 56 -39.86 23.31 -18.05
C THR A 56 -39.91 24.84 -18.03
N ASP A 57 -39.82 25.45 -16.85
CA ASP A 57 -40.00 26.90 -16.65
C ASP A 57 -38.70 27.68 -16.37
N ALA A 58 -37.54 27.02 -16.28
CA ALA A 58 -36.26 27.70 -16.05
C ALA A 58 -35.35 27.66 -17.30
N PRO A 59 -34.73 28.79 -17.71
CA PRO A 59 -33.78 28.78 -18.82
C PRO A 59 -32.60 27.85 -18.51
N PRO A 60 -31.98 27.22 -19.55
CA PRO A 60 -30.88 26.29 -19.36
C PRO A 60 -29.74 26.98 -18.61
N LYS A 61 -29.48 26.54 -17.37
CA LYS A 61 -28.40 27.08 -16.52
C LYS A 61 -27.03 26.46 -16.87
N GLN A 62 -26.95 25.69 -17.95
CA GLN A 62 -25.73 25.02 -18.40
C GLN A 62 -24.74 26.06 -18.96
N PRO A 63 -23.50 26.16 -18.42
CA PRO A 63 -22.48 27.04 -18.95
C PRO A 63 -22.17 26.72 -20.42
N GLY A 64 -22.17 27.73 -21.29
CA GLY A 64 -21.79 27.59 -22.70
C GLY A 64 -22.94 27.35 -23.70
N ILE A 65 -24.19 27.21 -23.23
CA ILE A 65 -25.37 27.05 -24.12
C ILE A 65 -26.32 28.26 -24.06
N ALA A 66 -26.28 29.08 -23.01
CA ALA A 66 -27.16 30.24 -22.86
C ALA A 66 -26.67 31.45 -23.70
N SER A 67 -27.03 31.47 -24.98
CA SER A 67 -26.84 32.63 -25.87
C SER A 67 -28.18 33.27 -26.20
N THR A 68 -28.27 34.60 -26.06
CA THR A 68 -29.46 35.39 -26.49
C THR A 68 -29.59 35.50 -28.00
N ASP A 69 -28.49 35.28 -28.74
CA ASP A 69 -28.38 35.50 -30.19
C ASP A 69 -28.29 34.17 -30.98
N GLY A 70 -28.79 33.09 -30.38
CA GLY A 70 -28.68 31.72 -30.91
C GLY A 70 -27.29 31.11 -30.74
N LEU A 71 -27.23 29.77 -30.75
CA LEU A 71 -26.04 28.96 -30.55
C LEU A 71 -25.41 28.57 -31.89
N SER A 72 -24.13 28.86 -32.08
CA SER A 72 -23.37 28.46 -33.27
C SER A 72 -22.84 27.02 -33.17
N TYR A 73 -22.33 26.47 -34.28
CA TYR A 73 -21.66 25.17 -34.27
C TYR A 73 -20.44 25.13 -33.34
N ASP A 74 -19.70 26.24 -33.23
CA ASP A 74 -18.53 26.32 -32.36
C ASP A 74 -18.93 26.34 -30.88
N ASP A 75 -20.05 27.00 -30.54
CA ASP A 75 -20.62 26.97 -29.18
C ASP A 75 -21.14 25.57 -28.83
N PHE A 76 -21.81 24.91 -29.77
CA PHE A 76 -22.22 23.52 -29.63
C PHE A 76 -21.02 22.59 -29.39
N LEU A 77 -19.92 22.79 -30.13
CA LEU A 77 -18.70 22.00 -29.96
C LEU A 77 -18.06 22.25 -28.60
N ALA A 78 -18.04 23.51 -28.14
CA ALA A 78 -17.57 23.88 -26.81
C ALA A 78 -18.40 23.19 -25.71
N TYR A 79 -19.73 23.15 -25.87
CA TYR A 79 -20.59 22.39 -24.97
C TYR A 79 -20.27 20.89 -24.98
N MET A 80 -20.23 20.25 -26.15
CA MET A 80 -20.00 18.80 -26.29
C MET A 80 -18.62 18.33 -25.77
N THR A 81 -17.70 19.27 -25.59
CA THR A 81 -16.36 19.01 -25.04
C THR A 81 -16.22 19.45 -23.57
N SER A 82 -17.25 20.08 -23.01
CA SER A 82 -17.27 20.56 -21.64
C SER A 82 -17.65 19.47 -20.63
N ALA A 83 -17.43 19.74 -19.35
CA ALA A 83 -17.86 18.87 -18.26
C ALA A 83 -19.39 18.73 -18.15
N SER A 84 -20.15 19.65 -18.76
CA SER A 84 -21.62 19.64 -18.76
C SER A 84 -22.22 18.56 -19.66
N SER A 85 -21.51 18.13 -20.71
CA SER A 85 -21.92 17.04 -21.60
C SER A 85 -21.19 15.73 -21.30
N ALA A 86 -20.48 15.67 -20.17
CA ALA A 86 -19.75 14.47 -19.79
C ALA A 86 -20.73 13.34 -19.46
N ILE A 87 -20.46 12.14 -19.97
CA ILE A 87 -21.25 10.94 -19.65
C ILE A 87 -21.25 10.61 -18.15
N THR A 88 -20.24 11.10 -17.42
CA THR A 88 -20.12 10.93 -15.98
C THR A 88 -20.73 12.12 -15.24
N ALA A 89 -21.68 11.82 -14.35
CA ALA A 89 -22.22 12.81 -13.43
C ALA A 89 -21.15 13.27 -12.42
N PRO A 90 -21.26 14.50 -11.87
CA PRO A 90 -20.46 14.92 -10.73
C PRO A 90 -20.56 13.92 -9.58
N PRO A 91 -19.51 13.75 -8.75
CA PRO A 91 -19.60 12.95 -7.55
C PRO A 91 -20.71 13.49 -6.64
N LYS A 92 -21.61 12.61 -6.20
CA LYS A 92 -22.60 12.98 -5.18
C LYS A 92 -21.95 12.94 -3.80
N ASP A 93 -22.33 13.88 -2.94
CA ASP A 93 -22.01 13.80 -1.52
C ASP A 93 -22.50 12.47 -0.96
N GLN A 94 -21.65 11.82 -0.16
CA GLN A 94 -21.97 10.52 0.44
C GLN A 94 -22.42 10.74 1.88
N ASP A 95 -23.53 10.11 2.25
CA ASP A 95 -23.94 10.02 3.65
C ASP A 95 -22.99 9.06 4.39
N LEU A 96 -22.17 9.59 5.29
CA LEU A 96 -21.20 8.83 6.09
C LEU A 96 -21.70 8.51 7.50
N SER A 97 -23.01 8.63 7.76
CA SER A 97 -23.63 8.38 9.07
C SER A 97 -24.03 6.91 9.29
N TRP A 98 -23.92 6.05 8.29
CA TRP A 98 -24.18 4.61 8.47
C TRP A 98 -22.96 3.91 9.07
N PRO A 99 -23.13 2.73 9.68
CA PRO A 99 -22.02 1.91 10.16
C PRO A 99 -21.08 1.50 9.04
N LEU A 100 -19.80 1.25 9.37
CA LEU A 100 -18.76 0.92 8.39
C LEU A 100 -19.11 -0.25 7.46
N HIS A 101 -19.85 -1.26 7.93
CA HIS A 101 -20.27 -2.42 7.14
C HIS A 101 -21.33 -2.11 6.05
N SER A 102 -21.90 -0.90 6.04
CA SER A 102 -22.90 -0.47 5.06
C SER A 102 -22.29 0.08 3.76
N TYR A 103 -20.95 0.13 3.65
CA TYR A 103 -20.24 0.75 2.53
C TYR A 103 -19.39 -0.27 1.77
N PHE A 104 -19.31 -0.08 0.45
CA PHE A 104 -18.24 -0.68 -0.34
C PHE A 104 -16.94 0.10 -0.13
N ILE A 105 -15.88 -0.61 0.26
CA ILE A 105 -14.57 -0.03 0.55
C ILE A 105 -13.59 -0.42 -0.54
N SER A 106 -13.02 0.58 -1.23
CA SER A 106 -11.95 0.36 -2.20
C SER A 106 -10.74 -0.25 -1.52
N SER A 107 -10.40 -1.49 -1.87
CA SER A 107 -9.41 -2.30 -1.15
C SER A 107 -8.33 -2.79 -2.10
N SER A 108 -7.08 -2.80 -1.63
CA SER A 108 -5.90 -3.32 -2.33
C SER A 108 -5.36 -4.52 -1.58
N HIS A 109 -5.04 -5.57 -2.32
CA HIS A 109 -4.44 -6.81 -1.81
C HIS A 109 -2.94 -6.82 -2.11
N ASN A 110 -2.13 -7.31 -1.17
CA ASN A 110 -0.66 -7.29 -1.22
C ASN A 110 -0.12 -5.95 -1.75
N THR A 111 -0.55 -4.86 -1.12
CA THR A 111 -0.38 -3.49 -1.63
C THR A 111 1.07 -3.11 -1.91
N TYR A 112 2.01 -3.73 -1.19
CA TYR A 112 3.44 -3.51 -1.35
C TYR A 112 4.01 -4.01 -2.68
N LEU A 113 3.37 -4.96 -3.36
CA LEU A 113 3.88 -5.55 -4.61
C LEU A 113 3.71 -4.61 -5.80
N THR A 114 4.76 -4.52 -6.62
CA THR A 114 4.76 -3.72 -7.86
C THR A 114 4.42 -4.55 -9.10
N GLY A 115 4.35 -5.88 -8.98
CA GLY A 115 4.09 -6.78 -10.10
C GLY A 115 3.50 -8.13 -9.66
N ASN A 116 4.07 -9.22 -10.17
CA ASN A 116 3.58 -10.58 -9.88
C ASN A 116 3.88 -11.04 -8.44
N GLN A 117 3.13 -12.03 -7.98
CA GLN A 117 3.19 -12.56 -6.59
C GLN A 117 4.47 -13.32 -6.23
N LEU A 118 5.31 -13.72 -7.20
CA LEU A 118 6.39 -14.69 -6.95
C LEU A 118 7.80 -14.08 -6.94
N TYR A 119 8.04 -13.04 -7.72
CA TYR A 119 9.39 -12.46 -7.91
C TYR A 119 9.39 -10.95 -8.20
N SER A 120 8.25 -10.27 -8.07
CA SER A 120 8.25 -8.81 -8.22
C SER A 120 8.88 -8.10 -7.02
N GLU A 121 9.13 -6.80 -7.17
CA GLU A 121 9.70 -5.98 -6.11
C GLU A 121 8.60 -5.46 -5.20
N SER A 122 8.89 -5.30 -3.92
CA SER A 122 8.05 -4.51 -3.02
C SER A 122 8.48 -3.04 -3.06
N SER A 123 7.55 -2.11 -2.95
CA SER A 123 7.85 -0.68 -2.93
C SER A 123 6.85 0.11 -2.10
N THR A 124 7.33 1.15 -1.40
CA THR A 124 6.49 2.15 -0.76
C THR A 124 5.67 2.96 -1.77
N ASP A 125 6.17 3.15 -2.99
CA ASP A 125 5.43 3.83 -4.06
C ASP A 125 4.14 3.09 -4.43
N ALA A 126 4.08 1.77 -4.22
CA ALA A 126 2.86 1.01 -4.45
C ALA A 126 1.73 1.49 -3.52
N TYR A 127 2.01 1.72 -2.23
CA TYR A 127 1.09 2.33 -1.27
C TYR A 127 0.69 3.75 -1.67
N LYS A 128 1.66 4.60 -1.98
CA LYS A 128 1.41 5.97 -2.45
C LYS A 128 0.44 5.98 -3.64
N ASN A 129 0.69 5.15 -4.64
CA ASN A 129 -0.12 5.09 -5.86
C ASN A 129 -1.55 4.65 -5.60
N VAL A 130 -1.79 3.64 -4.75
CA VAL A 130 -3.16 3.21 -4.44
C VAL A 130 -3.91 4.25 -3.59
N LEU A 131 -3.23 4.92 -2.65
CA LEU A 131 -3.82 5.97 -1.82
C LEU A 131 -4.18 7.20 -2.67
N LEU A 132 -3.32 7.58 -3.62
CA LEU A 132 -3.61 8.64 -4.61
C LEU A 132 -4.73 8.27 -5.60
N ARG A 133 -5.11 6.99 -5.69
CA ARG A 133 -6.31 6.54 -6.44
C ARG A 133 -7.56 6.44 -5.56
N GLY A 134 -7.45 6.76 -4.27
CA GLY A 134 -8.56 6.74 -3.32
C GLY A 134 -8.83 5.37 -2.69
N CYS A 135 -7.87 4.44 -2.73
CA CYS A 135 -7.96 3.17 -2.00
C CYS A 135 -8.00 3.42 -0.49
N ARG A 136 -8.92 2.76 0.23
CA ARG A 136 -9.23 2.95 1.68
C ARG A 136 -9.02 1.70 2.53
N CYS A 137 -8.59 0.59 1.96
CA CYS A 137 -8.12 -0.58 2.69
C CYS A 137 -6.86 -1.10 2.02
N ILE A 138 -5.75 -1.12 2.76
CA ILE A 138 -4.44 -1.57 2.29
C ILE A 138 -3.96 -2.75 3.11
N GLU A 139 -3.11 -3.57 2.52
CA GLU A 139 -2.57 -4.77 3.13
C GLU A 139 -1.06 -4.64 3.33
N ILE A 140 -0.58 -5.07 4.50
CA ILE A 140 0.81 -4.98 4.93
C ILE A 140 1.23 -6.34 5.53
N ASP A 141 2.06 -7.08 4.81
CA ASP A 141 2.59 -8.38 5.25
C ASP A 141 3.92 -8.17 5.96
N VAL A 142 3.91 -8.25 7.30
CA VAL A 142 5.04 -7.85 8.14
C VAL A 142 5.79 -9.08 8.64
N TRP A 143 7.10 -9.08 8.42
CA TRP A 143 8.03 -10.16 8.77
C TRP A 143 9.17 -9.63 9.64
N ASP A 144 9.78 -10.52 10.42
CA ASP A 144 10.98 -10.22 11.19
C ASP A 144 12.09 -9.66 10.28
N GLY A 145 12.69 -8.54 10.70
CA GLY A 145 13.90 -8.02 10.08
C GLY A 145 15.11 -8.92 10.32
N ASP A 146 16.19 -8.67 9.60
CA ASP A 146 17.48 -9.31 9.84
C ASP A 146 18.63 -8.29 9.86
N ASP A 147 19.76 -8.70 10.45
CA ASP A 147 20.96 -7.85 10.62
C ASP A 147 21.65 -7.46 9.29
N SER A 148 21.06 -7.77 8.12
CA SER A 148 21.65 -7.42 6.82
C SER A 148 21.75 -5.91 6.60
N ASP A 149 20.84 -5.14 7.21
CA ASP A 149 20.50 -3.78 6.78
C ASP A 149 20.67 -2.70 7.87
N SER A 150 21.31 -3.04 8.99
CA SER A 150 21.59 -2.13 10.11
C SER A 150 22.47 -0.92 9.76
N GLU A 151 23.04 -0.86 8.56
CA GLU A 151 23.92 0.23 8.09
C GLU A 151 23.15 1.47 7.58
N SER A 152 21.82 1.45 7.50
CA SER A 152 21.05 2.54 6.90
C SER A 152 20.45 3.56 7.90
N SER A 153 20.66 3.37 9.21
CA SER A 153 19.99 4.19 10.24
C SER A 153 20.96 4.85 11.23
N ILE A 154 21.91 5.65 10.74
CA ILE A 154 22.41 6.80 11.51
C ILE A 154 22.89 7.91 10.56
N SER A 155 22.08 8.95 10.42
CA SER A 155 22.50 10.23 9.84
C SER A 155 22.68 11.21 10.99
N SER A 156 23.93 11.51 11.32
CA SER A 156 24.33 12.66 12.12
C SER A 156 25.77 13.01 11.72
N ASP A 157 25.94 14.24 11.26
CA ASP A 157 27.19 14.84 10.81
C ASP A 157 28.33 14.67 11.82
N GLU A 158 29.56 14.47 11.31
CA GLU A 158 30.81 15.15 11.69
C GLU A 158 31.99 14.48 10.94
N GLU A 159 32.91 15.32 10.43
CA GLU A 159 34.10 14.92 9.68
C GLU A 159 35.08 14.05 10.48
N GLY A 160 35.79 13.15 9.78
CA GLY A 160 37.21 12.93 10.07
C GLY A 160 37.64 11.50 10.42
N THR A 161 38.40 10.93 9.49
CA THR A 161 39.49 9.93 9.65
C THR A 161 39.10 8.43 9.67
N ALA A 162 39.51 7.73 8.61
CA ALA A 162 39.48 6.27 8.48
C ALA A 162 40.36 5.57 9.52
N PRO A 163 40.04 4.31 9.89
CA PRO A 163 41.00 3.25 9.52
C PRO A 163 40.44 1.85 9.21
N ALA A 164 41.26 1.14 8.43
CA ALA A 164 41.58 -0.30 8.44
C ALA A 164 40.51 -1.35 8.08
N ALA A 165 40.77 -2.01 6.95
CA ALA A 165 40.07 -3.16 6.39
C ALA A 165 40.14 -4.42 7.29
N SER A 166 38.99 -5.07 7.46
CA SER A 166 38.88 -6.45 7.97
C SER A 166 38.31 -7.38 6.89
N ALA A 167 38.87 -8.59 6.80
CA ALA A 167 38.72 -9.60 5.74
C ALA A 167 37.26 -10.01 5.39
N PRO A 168 36.98 -10.43 4.13
CA PRO A 168 35.64 -10.80 3.71
C PRO A 168 35.26 -12.19 4.23
N LYS A 169 34.20 -12.27 5.05
CA LYS A 169 33.51 -13.54 5.31
C LYS A 169 32.69 -13.91 4.06
N LYS A 170 32.82 -15.16 3.61
CA LYS A 170 32.09 -15.71 2.45
C LYS A 170 30.57 -15.56 2.65
N LYS A 171 29.92 -14.82 1.74
CA LYS A 171 28.47 -14.77 1.61
C LYS A 171 27.97 -16.13 1.13
N GLU A 172 27.12 -16.80 1.91
CA GLU A 172 26.34 -17.92 1.41
C GLU A 172 25.24 -17.40 0.48
N SER A 173 25.04 -18.10 -0.64
CA SER A 173 24.06 -17.69 -1.63
C SER A 173 22.63 -17.95 -1.13
N ARG A 174 21.68 -17.04 -1.43
CA ARG A 174 20.24 -17.17 -1.10
C ARG A 174 19.63 -18.52 -1.53
N LEU A 175 20.21 -19.14 -2.56
CA LEU A 175 19.85 -20.47 -3.06
C LEU A 175 20.21 -21.62 -2.11
N GLN A 176 21.21 -21.46 -1.25
CA GLN A 176 21.58 -22.45 -0.21
C GLN A 176 20.60 -22.42 0.96
N ARG A 177 20.19 -21.23 1.43
CA ARG A 177 19.19 -21.09 2.50
C ARG A 177 17.82 -21.68 2.12
N LEU A 178 17.47 -21.64 0.82
CA LEU A 178 16.26 -22.29 0.28
C LEU A 178 16.36 -23.82 0.21
N LYS A 179 17.57 -24.39 0.09
CA LYS A 179 17.76 -25.85 0.07
C LYS A 179 17.59 -26.48 1.45
N ASP A 180 17.94 -25.75 2.50
CA ASP A 180 17.88 -26.26 3.88
C ASP A 180 16.47 -26.24 4.48
N LYS A 181 15.49 -25.65 3.79
CA LYS A 181 14.10 -25.47 4.27
C LYS A 181 13.02 -26.17 3.43
N VAL A 182 13.37 -27.03 2.46
CA VAL A 182 12.38 -27.71 1.59
C VAL A 182 12.30 -29.22 1.89
N PRO A 183 11.13 -29.77 2.27
CA PRO A 183 10.91 -31.21 2.36
C PRO A 183 10.93 -31.87 0.97
N ASN A 184 11.58 -33.02 0.84
CA ASN A 184 11.80 -33.71 -0.44
C ASN A 184 10.57 -34.55 -0.83
N PRO A 185 9.99 -34.35 -2.03
CA PRO A 185 10.42 -35.14 -3.20
C PRO A 185 10.44 -34.36 -4.53
N LEU A 186 10.77 -33.06 -4.52
CA LEU A 186 10.90 -32.24 -5.75
C LEU A 186 12.36 -32.03 -6.23
N ALA A 187 13.36 -32.45 -5.45
CA ALA A 187 14.78 -32.25 -5.78
C ALA A 187 15.28 -33.03 -7.01
N ARG A 188 14.51 -33.99 -7.54
CA ARG A 188 14.93 -34.82 -8.70
C ARG A 188 14.79 -34.11 -10.05
N LYS A 189 13.99 -33.03 -10.16
CA LYS A 189 13.75 -32.37 -11.46
C LYS A 189 14.79 -31.28 -11.80
N LEU A 190 15.48 -30.73 -10.81
CA LEU A 190 16.48 -29.67 -11.02
C LEU A 190 17.88 -30.18 -11.41
N LYS A 191 18.16 -31.47 -11.19
CA LYS A 191 19.51 -32.05 -11.38
C LYS A 191 19.88 -32.32 -12.85
N ARG A 192 18.97 -32.10 -13.80
CA ARG A 192 19.14 -32.49 -15.22
C ARG A 192 19.50 -31.35 -16.17
N LEU A 193 19.73 -30.13 -15.67
CA LEU A 193 19.92 -28.93 -16.50
C LEU A 193 21.28 -28.23 -16.34
N SER A 194 22.26 -28.81 -15.63
CA SER A 194 23.60 -28.20 -15.54
C SER A 194 24.71 -29.24 -15.68
N LEU A 195 25.02 -29.61 -16.92
CA LEU A 195 26.29 -30.23 -17.29
C LEU A 195 26.73 -29.63 -18.62
N THR A 196 27.72 -28.75 -18.59
CA THR A 196 28.72 -28.51 -19.65
C THR A 196 29.79 -27.55 -19.09
N GLY A 197 31.07 -27.92 -19.23
CA GLY A 197 32.14 -26.91 -19.33
C GLY A 197 33.27 -26.95 -18.31
N SER A 198 34.25 -27.82 -18.58
CA SER A 198 35.71 -27.60 -18.54
C SER A 198 36.51 -27.64 -17.22
N GLU A 199 37.53 -28.49 -17.30
CA GLU A 199 38.67 -28.77 -16.43
C GLU A 199 39.69 -27.61 -16.33
N ALA A 200 40.48 -27.58 -15.25
CA ALA A 200 41.90 -27.96 -15.25
C ALA A 200 42.80 -27.18 -14.24
N ALA A 201 43.80 -27.91 -13.76
CA ALA A 201 45.13 -27.48 -13.29
C ALA A 201 45.38 -27.29 -11.78
N ALA A 202 46.51 -27.88 -11.37
CA ALA A 202 46.96 -28.19 -10.03
C ALA A 202 48.12 -27.30 -9.55
N LYS A 203 48.22 -27.17 -8.21
CA LYS A 203 49.38 -27.07 -7.27
C LYS A 203 50.81 -26.85 -7.84
N PRO A 204 51.75 -26.18 -7.10
CA PRO A 204 52.15 -26.67 -5.78
C PRO A 204 52.66 -25.67 -4.70
N THR A 205 52.84 -26.31 -3.55
CA THR A 205 53.47 -26.04 -2.24
C THR A 205 54.65 -25.07 -2.14
N CYS A 206 54.81 -24.46 -0.96
CA CYS A 206 56.09 -24.44 -0.22
C CYS A 206 55.87 -24.23 1.29
N SER A 207 56.77 -24.83 2.06
CA SER A 207 56.79 -25.09 3.51
C SER A 207 57.79 -24.21 4.27
N GLY A 208 57.62 -24.07 5.59
CA GLY A 208 58.62 -23.57 6.56
C GLY A 208 58.18 -22.28 7.27
N THR A 209 58.44 -21.98 8.54
CA THR A 209 59.12 -22.68 9.66
C THR A 209 58.77 -21.89 10.95
N LYS A 210 58.97 -22.51 12.12
CA LYS A 210 58.64 -22.03 13.48
C LYS A 210 59.31 -20.70 13.93
N ALA A 211 58.53 -19.89 14.68
CA ALA A 211 58.77 -19.24 16.00
C ALA A 211 60.08 -18.44 16.28
N PRO A 212 60.19 -17.54 17.31
CA PRO A 212 59.32 -17.38 18.49
C PRO A 212 59.03 -15.93 18.94
N ALA A 213 58.36 -15.87 20.10
CA ALA A 213 57.78 -14.76 20.82
C ALA A 213 58.78 -13.73 21.39
N ALA A 214 58.31 -12.48 21.53
CA ALA A 214 58.81 -11.50 22.48
C ALA A 214 57.62 -10.76 23.11
N SER A 215 57.52 -10.86 24.43
CA SER A 215 56.55 -10.24 25.32
C SER A 215 56.91 -8.78 25.61
N SER A 216 55.94 -7.87 25.54
CA SER A 216 56.00 -6.54 26.18
C SER A 216 54.66 -6.19 26.82
N GLU A 217 54.76 -5.42 27.91
CA GLU A 217 53.86 -5.23 29.05
C GLU A 217 52.52 -4.49 28.80
N PRO A 218 51.57 -4.47 29.78
CA PRO A 218 50.18 -4.14 29.54
C PRO A 218 49.92 -2.62 29.61
N SER A 219 49.34 -2.06 28.56
CA SER A 219 48.83 -0.69 28.55
C SER A 219 47.37 -0.64 29.02
N ALA A 220 47.08 0.34 29.87
CA ALA A 220 45.89 0.52 30.67
C ALA A 220 44.55 0.52 29.88
N LEU A 221 43.55 -0.18 30.44
CA LEU A 221 42.16 -0.15 29.95
C LEU A 221 41.56 1.25 30.06
N LYS A 222 41.33 1.91 28.92
CA LYS A 222 40.35 2.99 28.81
C LYS A 222 38.99 2.35 28.52
N LYS A 223 38.01 2.62 29.39
CA LYS A 223 36.62 2.19 29.23
C LYS A 223 36.05 2.75 27.92
N THR A 224 35.72 1.88 26.98
CA THR A 224 34.90 2.22 25.82
C THR A 224 33.43 2.27 26.23
N PRO A 225 32.62 3.21 25.71
CA PRO A 225 31.18 3.18 25.88
C PRO A 225 30.61 1.93 25.19
N SER A 226 29.70 1.24 25.87
CA SER A 226 29.01 0.06 25.35
C SER A 226 28.34 0.39 24.01
N PRO A 227 28.52 -0.44 22.95
CA PRO A 227 27.83 -0.21 21.69
C PRO A 227 26.33 -0.36 21.91
N GLN A 228 25.56 0.66 21.56
CA GLN A 228 24.11 0.54 21.43
C GLN A 228 23.85 -0.48 20.31
N LEU A 229 23.33 -1.65 20.68
CA LEU A 229 22.89 -2.66 19.72
C LEU A 229 21.89 -2.00 18.77
N ALA A 230 22.19 -2.00 17.47
CA ALA A 230 21.28 -1.50 16.45
C ALA A 230 19.96 -2.30 16.54
N ILE A 231 18.85 -1.59 16.73
CA ILE A 231 17.53 -2.23 16.80
C ILE A 231 17.17 -2.66 15.37
N VAL A 232 17.01 -3.97 15.17
CA VAL A 232 16.55 -4.52 13.88
C VAL A 232 15.06 -4.25 13.76
N GLU A 233 14.65 -3.52 12.71
CA GLU A 233 13.23 -3.19 12.49
C GLU A 233 12.52 -4.23 11.60
N PRO A 234 11.18 -4.35 11.69
CA PRO A 234 10.41 -5.25 10.85
C PRO A 234 10.44 -4.83 9.37
N ARG A 235 10.19 -5.79 8.49
CA ARG A 235 10.16 -5.61 7.04
C ARG A 235 8.85 -6.07 6.44
N VAL A 236 8.56 -5.60 5.23
CA VAL A 236 7.36 -5.95 4.46
C VAL A 236 7.76 -6.66 3.18
N LEU A 237 7.22 -7.86 2.98
CA LEU A 237 7.43 -8.69 1.79
C LEU A 237 6.38 -9.79 1.66
N HIS A 238 6.34 -10.43 0.50
CA HIS A 238 5.54 -11.62 0.30
C HIS A 238 6.31 -12.86 0.77
N GLY A 239 5.81 -13.50 1.83
CA GLY A 239 6.43 -14.68 2.43
C GLY A 239 6.73 -15.80 1.43
N TYR A 240 7.80 -16.57 1.69
CA TYR A 240 8.16 -17.76 0.90
C TYR A 240 8.39 -17.52 -0.60
N THR A 241 8.65 -16.27 -1.01
CA THR A 241 8.92 -15.90 -2.40
C THR A 241 10.26 -15.18 -2.58
N LEU A 242 10.57 -14.79 -3.82
CA LEU A 242 11.80 -14.08 -4.18
C LEU A 242 11.64 -12.56 -4.21
N THR A 243 10.52 -12.03 -3.74
CA THR A 243 10.27 -10.58 -3.74
C THR A 243 11.32 -9.84 -2.91
N LYS A 244 11.72 -8.64 -3.33
CA LYS A 244 12.51 -7.75 -2.47
C LYS A 244 11.62 -7.11 -1.42
N GLU A 245 12.19 -6.85 -0.26
CA GLU A 245 11.52 -6.29 0.91
C GLU A 245 11.61 -4.76 0.96
N VAL A 246 10.78 -4.17 1.80
CA VAL A 246 10.85 -2.75 2.19
C VAL A 246 10.72 -2.61 3.70
N SER A 247 11.29 -1.56 4.29
CA SER A 247 11.15 -1.32 5.73
C SER A 247 9.68 -1.07 6.12
N PHE A 248 9.23 -1.67 7.22
CA PHE A 248 7.90 -1.39 7.78
C PHE A 248 7.76 0.08 8.19
N ARG A 249 8.84 0.71 8.71
CA ARG A 249 8.82 2.14 9.06
C ARG A 249 8.60 3.01 7.83
N ASP A 250 9.26 2.73 6.71
CA ASP A 250 9.09 3.51 5.48
C ASP A 250 7.69 3.35 4.90
N VAL A 251 7.09 2.16 5.03
CA VAL A 251 5.68 1.92 4.69
C VAL A 251 4.77 2.77 5.58
N CYS A 252 4.96 2.78 6.90
CA CYS A 252 4.17 3.61 7.82
C CYS A 252 4.31 5.10 7.52
N VAL A 253 5.53 5.59 7.22
CA VAL A 253 5.79 6.99 6.86
C VAL A 253 5.07 7.36 5.56
N THR A 254 5.13 6.49 4.56
CA THR A 254 4.42 6.70 3.29
C THR A 254 2.91 6.74 3.51
N ILE A 255 2.37 5.84 4.33
CA ILE A 255 0.94 5.85 4.68
C ILE A 255 0.57 7.17 5.36
N ARG A 256 1.34 7.64 6.36
CA ARG A 256 1.11 8.93 7.03
C ARG A 256 1.03 10.09 6.04
N ASP A 257 1.95 10.13 5.08
CA ASP A 257 2.08 11.25 4.15
C ASP A 257 0.99 11.28 3.06
N TYR A 258 0.45 10.11 2.68
CA TYR A 258 -0.47 9.98 1.55
C TYR A 258 -1.89 9.52 1.90
N ALA A 259 -2.14 9.00 3.12
CA ALA A 259 -3.41 8.40 3.51
C ALA A 259 -4.60 9.30 3.19
N PHE A 260 -4.51 10.60 3.48
CA PHE A 260 -5.64 11.53 3.38
C PHE A 260 -5.48 12.60 2.29
N LYS A 261 -4.58 12.39 1.31
CA LYS A 261 -4.33 13.38 0.23
C LYS A 261 -5.48 13.53 -0.76
N THR A 262 -6.28 12.48 -0.94
CA THR A 262 -7.37 12.43 -1.94
C THR A 262 -8.75 12.40 -1.33
N THR A 263 -8.87 11.94 -0.08
CA THR A 263 -10.11 11.89 0.68
C THR A 263 -9.77 11.78 2.17
N ASP A 264 -10.62 12.34 3.01
CA ASP A 264 -10.51 12.39 4.47
C ASP A 264 -11.23 11.23 5.16
N THR A 265 -11.88 10.33 4.43
CA THR A 265 -12.51 9.12 4.99
C THR A 265 -11.46 8.16 5.60
N PRO A 266 -11.81 7.36 6.62
CA PRO A 266 -10.87 6.48 7.30
C PRO A 266 -10.13 5.53 6.36
N LEU A 267 -8.88 5.21 6.73
CA LEU A 267 -8.06 4.21 6.07
C LEU A 267 -7.96 2.95 6.95
N ILE A 268 -8.18 1.77 6.36
CA ILE A 268 -7.95 0.49 7.04
C ILE A 268 -6.56 -0.04 6.64
N ALA A 269 -5.69 -0.25 7.63
CA ALA A 269 -4.43 -0.95 7.47
C ALA A 269 -4.60 -2.40 7.95
N SER A 270 -4.76 -3.33 7.02
CA SER A 270 -4.85 -4.77 7.28
C SER A 270 -3.45 -5.35 7.44
N LEU A 271 -3.12 -5.82 8.63
CA LEU A 271 -1.82 -6.41 8.95
C LEU A 271 -1.87 -7.94 8.84
N GLU A 272 -1.00 -8.51 8.02
CA GLU A 272 -0.67 -9.93 8.06
C GLU A 272 0.67 -10.10 8.80
N VAL A 273 0.62 -10.66 10.01
CA VAL A 273 1.75 -10.60 10.96
C VAL A 273 2.46 -11.95 11.04
N HIS A 274 3.70 -11.98 10.59
CA HIS A 274 4.63 -13.11 10.67
C HIS A 274 5.83 -12.81 11.60
N CYS A 275 5.69 -11.77 12.43
CA CYS A 275 6.73 -11.32 13.34
C CYS A 275 6.70 -12.04 14.68
N ASN A 276 7.88 -12.22 15.30
CA ASN A 276 7.99 -12.64 16.69
C ASN A 276 7.56 -11.53 17.67
N ALA A 277 7.46 -11.85 18.96
CA ALA A 277 6.93 -10.92 19.97
C ALA A 277 7.75 -9.61 20.10
N GLU A 278 9.08 -9.67 19.97
CA GLU A 278 9.94 -8.49 20.05
C GLU A 278 9.73 -7.56 18.84
N GLN A 279 9.69 -8.14 17.65
CA GLN A 279 9.41 -7.40 16.41
C GLN A 279 7.99 -6.82 16.40
N GLN A 280 6.99 -7.52 16.96
CA GLN A 280 5.64 -6.97 17.14
C GLN A 280 5.62 -5.74 18.07
N SER A 281 6.38 -5.72 19.16
CA SER A 281 6.52 -4.52 19.99
C SER A 281 7.18 -3.36 19.22
N ILE A 282 8.15 -3.66 18.35
CA ILE A 282 8.74 -2.64 17.45
C ILE A 282 7.70 -2.13 16.45
N MET A 283 6.86 -3.01 15.87
CA MET A 283 5.76 -2.59 14.99
C MET A 283 4.82 -1.61 15.69
N VAL A 284 4.40 -1.92 16.93
CA VAL A 284 3.52 -1.05 17.71
C VAL A 284 4.19 0.29 17.99
N LYS A 285 5.47 0.28 18.38
CA LYS A 285 6.26 1.49 18.59
C LYS A 285 6.30 2.36 17.33
N ILE A 286 6.63 1.79 16.18
CA ILE A 286 6.66 2.50 14.88
C ILE A 286 5.29 3.09 14.56
N MET A 287 4.20 2.32 14.70
CA MET A 287 2.86 2.82 14.41
C MET A 287 2.46 3.97 15.36
N LYS A 288 2.74 3.86 16.66
CA LYS A 288 2.48 4.94 17.63
C LYS A 288 3.32 6.19 17.34
N GLU A 289 4.59 6.03 16.96
CA GLU A 289 5.49 7.14 16.60
C GLU A 289 5.07 7.83 15.30
N VAL A 290 4.76 7.06 14.26
CA VAL A 290 4.56 7.59 12.91
C VAL A 290 3.13 8.00 12.65
N TRP A 291 2.15 7.21 13.11
CA TRP A 291 0.73 7.51 12.90
C TRP A 291 0.16 8.36 14.03
N ALA A 292 0.61 8.19 15.28
CA ALA A 292 0.24 9.04 16.42
C ALA A 292 -1.26 9.43 16.43
N GLU A 293 -1.58 10.71 16.26
CA GLU A 293 -2.94 11.26 16.23
C GLU A 293 -3.81 10.76 15.06
N LEU A 294 -3.23 10.11 14.05
CA LEU A 294 -3.98 9.47 12.98
C LEU A 294 -4.57 8.12 13.44
N LEU A 295 -4.09 7.50 14.51
CA LEU A 295 -4.67 6.25 15.00
C LEU A 295 -6.09 6.48 15.54
N VAL A 296 -6.98 5.50 15.31
CA VAL A 296 -8.29 5.48 15.96
C VAL A 296 -8.09 5.33 17.48
N PRO A 297 -8.73 6.16 18.31
CA PRO A 297 -8.63 6.02 19.76
C PRO A 297 -9.25 4.68 20.20
N ILE A 298 -8.62 4.05 21.18
CA ILE A 298 -9.15 2.83 21.80
C ILE A 298 -10.42 3.24 22.58
N PRO A 299 -11.59 2.62 22.29
CA PRO A 299 -12.81 2.93 23.01
C PRO A 299 -12.75 2.39 24.45
N ASP A 300 -13.24 3.16 25.41
CA ASP A 300 -13.28 2.77 26.84
C ASP A 300 -14.22 1.57 27.11
N THR A 301 -15.20 1.37 26.23
CA THR A 301 -16.23 0.32 26.31
C THR A 301 -16.33 -0.43 24.99
N GLU A 302 -16.72 -1.71 25.05
CA GLU A 302 -16.95 -2.48 23.84
C GLU A 302 -18.13 -1.90 23.03
N PRO A 303 -17.91 -1.50 21.77
CA PRO A 303 -18.94 -0.88 20.98
C PRO A 303 -20.00 -1.91 20.57
N THR A 304 -21.27 -1.53 20.62
CA THR A 304 -22.41 -2.36 20.18
C THR A 304 -22.56 -2.42 18.66
N GLN A 305 -21.90 -1.49 17.93
CA GLN A 305 -21.94 -1.40 16.48
C GLN A 305 -20.63 -0.83 15.94
N LEU A 306 -20.30 -1.16 14.69
CA LEU A 306 -19.16 -0.53 14.00
C LEU A 306 -19.37 0.99 13.87
N PRO A 307 -18.29 1.78 14.01
CA PRO A 307 -18.36 3.24 13.98
C PRO A 307 -18.73 3.74 12.59
N GLN A 308 -19.24 4.96 12.57
CA GLN A 308 -19.59 5.64 11.33
C GLN A 308 -18.32 6.19 10.68
N PRO A 309 -18.11 6.06 9.36
CA PRO A 309 -16.94 6.63 8.69
C PRO A 309 -16.80 8.14 8.92
N GLY A 310 -17.92 8.86 9.09
CA GLY A 310 -17.92 10.29 9.39
C GLY A 310 -17.27 10.66 10.74
N GLN A 311 -17.28 9.74 11.71
CA GLN A 311 -16.64 9.92 13.02
C GLN A 311 -15.13 9.61 13.00
N LEU A 312 -14.68 8.87 11.98
CA LEU A 312 -13.30 8.41 11.83
C LEU A 312 -12.55 9.16 10.71
N ARG A 313 -12.94 10.41 10.43
CA ARG A 313 -12.25 11.22 9.43
C ARG A 313 -10.79 11.44 9.83
N ASN A 314 -9.90 11.30 8.86
CA ASN A 314 -8.45 11.37 9.03
C ASN A 314 -7.89 10.35 10.03
N LYS A 315 -8.57 9.21 10.22
CA LYS A 315 -8.11 8.13 11.10
C LYS A 315 -7.71 6.86 10.35
N ILE A 316 -6.72 6.17 10.91
CA ILE A 316 -6.18 4.88 10.47
C ILE A 316 -6.69 3.83 11.44
N ILE A 317 -7.45 2.89 10.90
CA ILE A 317 -7.97 1.69 11.56
C ILE A 317 -6.94 0.58 11.35
N VAL A 318 -6.37 0.04 12.44
CA VAL A 318 -5.51 -1.14 12.36
C VAL A 318 -6.38 -2.38 12.41
N LYS A 319 -6.36 -3.20 11.36
CA LYS A 319 -7.03 -4.51 11.34
C LYS A 319 -5.96 -5.58 11.55
N VAL A 320 -6.01 -6.26 12.70
CA VAL A 320 -5.07 -7.31 13.09
C VAL A 320 -5.82 -8.42 13.87
N LYS A 321 -5.24 -9.61 13.93
CA LYS A 321 -5.84 -10.74 14.66
C LYS A 321 -5.88 -10.47 16.16
N TYR A 322 -7.04 -10.73 16.77
CA TYR A 322 -7.30 -10.53 18.19
C TYR A 322 -6.57 -11.56 19.07
N ALA A 323 -6.02 -11.10 20.19
CA ALA A 323 -5.47 -11.90 21.28
C ALA A 323 -6.32 -11.70 22.55
N PRO A 324 -6.91 -12.75 23.13
CA PRO A 324 -7.66 -12.65 24.39
C PRO A 324 -6.77 -12.17 25.54
N PRO A 325 -7.29 -11.31 26.45
CA PRO A 325 -6.56 -10.86 27.64
C PRO A 325 -6.00 -12.04 28.44
N GLY A 326 -4.70 -11.99 28.75
CA GLY A 326 -4.01 -13.03 29.51
C GLY A 326 -3.50 -14.21 28.67
N SER A 327 -3.65 -14.18 27.34
CA SER A 327 -2.98 -15.12 26.45
C SER A 327 -1.51 -14.72 26.24
N SER A 328 -0.57 -15.61 26.56
CA SER A 328 0.85 -15.42 26.23
C SER A 328 1.11 -15.79 24.76
N PRO A 329 1.97 -15.06 24.03
CA PRO A 329 2.29 -15.43 22.66
C PRO A 329 2.94 -16.82 22.60
N GLY A 330 2.42 -17.70 21.75
CA GLY A 330 2.89 -19.08 21.62
C GLY A 330 4.19 -19.15 20.82
N ARG A 331 5.18 -19.91 21.31
CA ARG A 331 6.42 -20.17 20.57
C ARG A 331 6.14 -21.09 19.38
N ASP A 332 6.78 -20.79 18.25
CA ASP A 332 6.61 -21.39 16.92
C ASP A 332 6.30 -22.89 16.90
N THR A 333 5.14 -23.26 16.37
CA THR A 333 4.86 -24.59 15.81
C THR A 333 4.45 -24.43 14.34
N PRO A 334 4.97 -25.25 13.42
CA PRO A 334 4.62 -25.16 11.99
C PRO A 334 3.14 -25.44 11.80
N ASP A 335 2.54 -24.76 10.81
CA ASP A 335 1.11 -24.73 10.53
C ASP A 335 0.43 -26.10 10.56
N GLN A 336 -0.59 -26.22 11.40
CA GLN A 336 -1.65 -27.20 11.26
C GLN A 336 -2.97 -26.45 11.18
N ASP A 337 -3.67 -26.73 10.09
CA ASP A 337 -4.91 -26.12 9.66
C ASP A 337 -6.03 -26.23 10.70
N ASP A 338 -7.02 -25.39 10.47
CA ASP A 338 -8.25 -25.15 11.21
C ASP A 338 -9.08 -26.45 11.44
N GLU A 339 -8.83 -27.15 12.54
CA GLU A 339 -9.80 -28.09 13.11
C GLU A 339 -10.62 -27.40 14.22
N THR A 340 -11.93 -27.48 14.07
CA THR A 340 -12.93 -27.04 15.04
C THR A 340 -12.64 -27.64 16.42
N PRO A 341 -12.60 -26.84 17.50
CA PRO A 341 -12.31 -27.39 18.81
C PRO A 341 -13.54 -28.13 19.34
N ALA A 342 -13.43 -29.46 19.39
CA ALA A 342 -14.23 -30.26 20.31
C ALA A 342 -13.96 -29.80 21.76
N ASP A 343 -15.04 -29.75 22.56
CA ASP A 343 -15.12 -29.23 23.92
C ASP A 343 -13.91 -29.53 24.82
N GLY A 344 -13.40 -28.49 25.50
CA GLY A 344 -12.59 -28.64 26.72
C GLY A 344 -11.07 -28.46 26.63
N LYS A 345 -10.48 -27.93 25.55
CA LYS A 345 -9.04 -27.60 25.50
C LYS A 345 -8.74 -26.14 25.87
N LYS A 346 -7.73 -25.92 26.71
CA LYS A 346 -7.12 -24.60 26.98
C LYS A 346 -6.87 -23.87 25.66
N ALA A 347 -7.28 -22.61 25.58
CA ALA A 347 -7.10 -21.76 24.39
C ALA A 347 -5.66 -21.85 23.88
N LYS A 348 -5.48 -22.14 22.58
CA LYS A 348 -4.16 -22.12 21.94
C LYS A 348 -3.56 -20.72 22.14
N PRO A 349 -2.26 -20.61 22.49
CA PRO A 349 -1.62 -19.31 22.68
C PRO A 349 -1.67 -18.53 21.35
N SER A 350 -2.06 -17.25 21.41
CA SER A 350 -2.13 -16.38 20.22
C SER A 350 -0.73 -16.22 19.62
N LYS A 351 -0.61 -16.10 18.29
CA LYS A 351 0.65 -15.66 17.65
C LYS A 351 0.83 -14.13 17.78
N ILE A 352 -0.21 -13.40 18.16
CA ILE A 352 -0.21 -11.94 18.32
C ILE A 352 -0.05 -11.56 19.79
N THR A 353 0.82 -10.58 20.05
CA THR A 353 1.02 -9.96 21.36
C THR A 353 -0.21 -9.16 21.79
N GLN A 354 -0.45 -9.06 23.10
CA GLN A 354 -1.55 -8.23 23.61
C GLN A 354 -1.42 -6.78 23.15
N GLU A 355 -0.20 -6.22 23.17
CA GLU A 355 0.05 -4.83 22.77
C GLU A 355 -0.38 -4.54 21.31
N LEU A 356 -0.08 -5.46 20.38
CA LEU A 356 -0.50 -5.33 18.99
C LEU A 356 -1.99 -5.57 18.82
N SER A 357 -2.56 -6.53 19.57
CA SER A 357 -4.00 -6.77 19.57
C SER A 357 -4.79 -5.56 20.09
N ASP A 358 -4.30 -4.86 21.10
CA ASP A 358 -4.96 -3.69 21.70
C ASP A 358 -4.98 -2.48 20.77
N LEU A 359 -3.98 -2.38 19.87
CA LEU A 359 -3.98 -1.38 18.79
C LEU A 359 -5.00 -1.73 17.69
N GLY A 360 -5.35 -3.01 17.58
CA GLY A 360 -6.36 -3.50 16.66
C GLY A 360 -7.71 -2.87 16.94
N PHE A 361 -8.37 -2.43 15.87
CA PHE A 361 -9.76 -2.01 15.98
C PHE A 361 -10.62 -3.22 16.33
N ASN A 362 -11.29 -3.14 17.48
CA ASN A 362 -12.16 -4.20 18.00
C ASN A 362 -13.43 -4.35 17.16
N SER A 363 -13.30 -4.80 15.90
CA SER A 363 -14.41 -5.42 15.18
C SER A 363 -14.52 -6.86 15.67
N ARG A 364 -15.05 -7.05 16.88
CA ARG A 364 -15.52 -8.36 17.32
C ARG A 364 -16.79 -8.64 16.51
N GLY A 365 -16.67 -9.50 15.52
CA GLY A 365 -17.77 -10.02 14.70
C GLY A 365 -17.77 -11.52 14.81
#